data_AF-A0A0P0VQA0-F1
#
_entry.id   AF-A0A0P0VQA0-F1
#
_cell.length_a   1.000
_cell.length_b   1.000
_cell.length_c   1.000
_cell.angle_alpha   90.00
_cell.angle_beta   90.00
_cell.angle_gamma   90.00
#
_symmetry.space_group_name_H-M   'P 1'
#
loop_
_entity.id
_entity.type
_entity.pdbx_description
1 polymer ?
#
loop_
_entity_poly.entity_id
_entity_poly.type
_entity_poly.pdbx_seq_one_letter_code
_entity_poly.pdbx_strand_id
1 'polypeptide(L)'
;MKSLQTLKFITSTYFPAGVDAKELFHLYIVLWIEDKRRTLLENCRMDKVKWSGVRTQHMTTPFVDEMYDLLKNTLTEYEVIICRWPEYIFVLENAIADIEKAVIESLEKQYGDVLAPLKDCIAPKKFGLKYVQKLTKRNSVGPYTVPEDLGILLNTMKRLLDVLRPRIESHLKSWSSCMPNGGNSAAIGERLSEVTVTLRAKFRNYMQAVVEKLSENTRMQNTTKLKKIIQDSKELVMESDIRSRMQALKDQLVEAINHVHKVTEVHVFVAICRGFWDRMGQDVLSFLENRKENRAWYKGARVAVSVLDDTFASQMQQLLGNSIQQKELEPPRSIMEVRSILCKDAPRQKNSSFYY
;
A
#
# COMPACT_ATOMS: atom_id res chain seq x y z
N MET A 1 2.46 -23.00 31.47
CA MET A 1 2.29 -23.11 32.94
C MET A 1 3.62 -23.27 33.68
N LYS A 2 4.51 -24.19 33.25
CA LYS A 2 5.89 -24.28 33.82
C LYS A 2 6.66 -22.96 33.71
N SER A 3 6.61 -22.27 32.57
CA SER A 3 7.32 -20.98 32.36
C SER A 3 6.94 -19.88 33.35
N LEU A 4 5.64 -19.64 33.61
CA LEU A 4 5.17 -18.61 34.54
C LEU A 4 5.52 -18.91 36.02
N GLN A 5 5.51 -20.19 36.42
CA GLN A 5 5.96 -20.59 37.75
C GLN A 5 7.48 -20.38 37.89
N THR A 6 8.25 -20.81 36.89
CA THR A 6 9.69 -20.56 36.82
C THR A 6 9.98 -19.05 36.84
N LEU A 7 9.23 -18.24 36.10
CA LEU A 7 9.32 -16.77 36.09
C LEU A 7 9.11 -16.16 37.47
N LYS A 8 8.01 -16.49 38.14
CA LYS A 8 7.73 -16.00 39.50
C LYS A 8 8.83 -16.42 40.48
N PHE A 9 9.33 -17.64 40.35
CA PHE A 9 10.46 -18.12 41.16
C PHE A 9 11.72 -17.29 40.88
N ILE A 10 12.07 -17.08 39.60
CA ILE A 10 13.23 -16.30 39.18
C ILE A 10 13.17 -14.86 39.73
N THR A 11 12.01 -14.21 39.67
CA THR A 11 11.88 -12.79 40.03
C THR A 11 11.64 -12.55 41.52
N SER A 12 11.11 -13.54 42.25
CA SER A 12 10.80 -13.41 43.69
C SER A 12 11.91 -13.91 44.61
N THR A 13 12.90 -14.63 44.08
CA THR A 13 13.95 -15.24 44.91
C THR A 13 15.04 -14.22 45.23
N TYR A 14 15.26 -13.96 46.52
CA TYR A 14 16.48 -13.32 47.00
C TYR A 14 17.60 -14.34 46.93
N PHE A 15 18.62 -14.08 46.13
CA PHE A 15 19.81 -14.93 46.03
C PHE A 15 20.83 -14.54 47.12
N PRO A 16 21.58 -15.50 47.69
CA PRO A 16 22.67 -15.22 48.61
C PRO A 16 23.69 -14.24 48.02
N ALA A 17 24.36 -13.46 48.87
CA ALA A 17 25.41 -12.53 48.43
C ALA A 17 26.46 -13.26 47.58
N GLY A 18 26.70 -12.77 46.36
CA GLY A 18 27.67 -13.33 45.40
C GLY A 18 27.07 -14.17 44.27
N VAL A 19 25.79 -14.54 44.33
CA VAL A 19 25.11 -15.23 43.22
C VAL A 19 24.46 -14.22 42.28
N ASP A 20 24.96 -14.12 41.05
CA ASP A 20 24.27 -13.36 40.01
C ASP A 20 23.12 -14.19 39.43
N ALA A 21 21.90 -13.85 39.81
CA ALA A 21 20.69 -14.45 39.28
C ALA A 21 20.63 -14.37 37.74
N LYS A 22 21.16 -13.30 37.14
CA LYS A 22 21.14 -13.11 35.69
C LYS A 22 21.97 -14.19 35.00
N GLU A 23 23.21 -14.40 35.43
CA GLU A 23 24.09 -15.44 34.86
C GLU A 23 23.47 -16.83 34.98
N LEU A 24 22.79 -17.12 36.09
CA LEU A 24 22.10 -18.39 36.28
C LEU A 24 20.94 -18.61 35.29
N PHE A 25 20.16 -17.57 34.96
CA PHE A 25 18.97 -17.69 34.11
C PHE A 25 19.17 -17.23 32.68
N HIS A 26 20.33 -16.66 32.33
CA HIS A 26 20.56 -16.08 31.01
C HIS A 26 20.28 -17.07 29.88
N LEU A 27 20.91 -18.24 29.93
CA LEU A 27 20.72 -19.29 28.92
C LEU A 27 19.25 -19.74 28.85
N TYR A 28 18.58 -19.87 29.99
CA TYR A 28 17.17 -20.26 30.04
C TYR A 28 16.27 -19.22 29.37
N ILE A 29 16.49 -17.93 29.61
CA ILE A 29 15.70 -16.84 29.02
C ILE A 29 15.91 -16.78 27.51
N VAL A 30 17.15 -16.86 27.05
CA VAL A 30 17.48 -16.84 25.61
C VAL A 30 16.87 -18.04 24.90
N LEU A 31 17.02 -19.25 25.45
CA LEU A 31 16.40 -20.46 24.89
C LEU A 31 14.88 -20.36 24.88
N TRP A 32 14.28 -19.75 25.92
CA TRP A 32 12.84 -19.57 25.96
C TRP A 32 12.35 -18.63 24.86
N ILE A 33 13.03 -17.51 24.63
CA ILE A 33 12.71 -16.59 23.52
C ILE A 33 12.84 -17.32 22.18
N GLU A 34 13.91 -18.08 21.97
CA GLU A 34 14.14 -18.83 20.73
C GLU A 34 13.12 -19.96 20.50
N ASP A 35 12.71 -20.67 21.54
CA ASP A 35 11.65 -21.69 21.46
C ASP A 35 10.28 -21.07 21.08
N LYS A 36 9.96 -19.93 21.71
CA LYS A 36 8.74 -19.18 21.41
C LYS A 36 8.77 -18.64 19.97
N ARG A 37 9.92 -18.11 19.54
CA ARG A 37 10.18 -17.68 18.16
C ARG A 37 9.92 -18.82 17.17
N ARG A 38 10.50 -20.01 17.40
CA ARG A 38 10.30 -21.19 16.54
C ARG A 38 8.83 -21.58 16.48
N THR A 39 8.15 -21.65 17.62
CA THR A 39 6.71 -21.99 17.68
C THR A 39 5.86 -21.03 16.85
N LEU A 40 6.10 -19.72 16.97
CA LEU A 40 5.36 -18.70 16.21
C LEU A 40 5.72 -18.73 14.72
N LEU A 41 6.97 -19.02 14.37
CA LEU A 41 7.38 -19.22 12.97
C LEU A 41 6.72 -20.46 12.34
N GLU A 42 6.56 -21.55 13.09
CA GLU A 42 5.80 -22.71 12.62
C GLU A 42 4.32 -22.37 12.40
N ASN A 43 3.72 -21.52 13.25
CA ASN A 43 2.36 -21.02 13.03
C ASN A 43 2.23 -20.15 11.77
N CYS A 44 3.32 -19.54 11.30
CA CYS A 44 3.36 -18.83 10.02
C CYS A 44 3.42 -19.79 8.83
N ARG A 45 3.91 -21.02 9.02
CA ARG A 45 4.07 -22.05 7.97
C ARG A 45 2.74 -22.73 7.71
N MET A 46 2.34 -22.72 6.46
CA MET A 46 0.96 -22.97 6.04
C MET A 46 0.72 -24.37 5.47
N ASP A 47 0.62 -25.36 6.34
CA ASP A 47 0.23 -26.71 5.87
C ASP A 47 -1.24 -27.07 6.15
N LYS A 48 -2.06 -26.20 6.78
CA LYS A 48 -3.41 -26.63 7.23
C LYS A 48 -4.62 -25.91 6.65
N VAL A 49 -4.57 -24.62 6.29
CA VAL A 49 -5.78 -23.90 5.81
C VAL A 49 -5.42 -22.89 4.73
N LYS A 50 -5.97 -23.05 3.53
CA LYS A 50 -5.93 -22.01 2.50
C LYS A 50 -6.97 -20.95 2.87
N TRP A 51 -6.54 -19.81 3.39
CA TRP A 51 -7.44 -18.72 3.77
C TRP A 51 -7.97 -17.91 2.57
N SER A 52 -7.57 -18.24 1.33
CA SER A 52 -8.14 -17.60 0.13
C SER A 52 -9.66 -17.80 0.12
N GLY A 53 -10.41 -16.69 0.14
CA GLY A 53 -11.88 -16.69 0.22
C GLY A 53 -12.48 -16.55 1.63
N VAL A 54 -11.70 -16.71 2.71
CA VAL A 54 -12.18 -16.44 4.08
C VAL A 54 -11.82 -15.01 4.47
N ARG A 55 -12.85 -14.18 4.70
CA ARG A 55 -12.68 -12.76 5.04
C ARG A 55 -13.30 -12.38 6.38
N THR A 56 -12.66 -11.43 7.05
CA THR A 56 -13.21 -10.74 8.22
C THR A 56 -14.22 -9.67 7.80
N GLN A 57 -14.83 -9.00 8.79
CA GLN A 57 -15.67 -7.82 8.59
C GLN A 57 -14.96 -6.66 7.86
N HIS A 58 -13.61 -6.64 7.85
CA HIS A 58 -12.78 -5.59 7.23
C HIS A 58 -12.23 -6.02 5.87
N MET A 59 -12.81 -7.04 5.25
CA MET A 59 -12.31 -7.63 4.02
C MET A 59 -10.81 -7.99 4.10
N THR A 60 -10.35 -8.45 5.27
CA THR A 60 -8.97 -8.95 5.49
C THR A 60 -8.97 -10.45 5.73
N THR A 61 -7.80 -11.09 5.64
CA THR A 61 -7.66 -12.47 6.13
C THR A 61 -7.59 -12.49 7.66
N PRO A 62 -8.24 -13.45 8.35
CA PRO A 62 -8.15 -13.59 9.81
C PRO A 62 -6.75 -14.01 10.28
N PHE A 63 -5.94 -14.61 9.40
CA PHE A 63 -4.58 -15.09 9.70
C PHE A 63 -3.71 -14.01 10.37
N VAL A 64 -3.76 -12.77 9.89
CA VAL A 64 -2.93 -11.70 10.48
C VAL A 64 -3.42 -11.28 11.86
N ASP A 65 -4.73 -11.25 12.09
CA ASP A 65 -5.26 -10.89 13.40
C ASP A 65 -4.89 -11.96 14.44
N GLU A 66 -5.06 -13.24 14.09
CA GLU A 66 -4.66 -14.36 14.95
C GLU A 66 -3.16 -14.34 15.28
N MET A 67 -2.30 -14.14 14.28
CA MET A 67 -0.85 -14.07 14.50
C MET A 67 -0.44 -12.88 15.37
N TYR A 68 -1.08 -11.71 15.19
CA TYR A 68 -0.76 -10.53 15.99
C TYR A 68 -1.33 -10.59 17.41
N ASP A 69 -2.44 -11.30 17.62
CA ASP A 69 -2.92 -11.62 18.96
C ASP A 69 -1.94 -12.56 19.69
N LEU A 70 -1.39 -13.57 18.99
CA LEU A 70 -0.33 -14.42 19.55
C LEU A 70 0.95 -13.63 19.89
N LEU A 71 1.36 -12.69 19.03
CA LEU A 71 2.49 -11.80 19.29
C LEU A 71 2.23 -10.93 20.53
N LYS A 72 1.05 -10.33 20.64
CA LYS A 72 0.66 -9.52 21.80
C LYS A 72 0.71 -10.33 23.09
N ASN A 73 0.11 -11.52 23.11
CA ASN A 73 0.12 -12.41 24.27
C ASN A 73 1.56 -12.83 24.64
N THR A 74 2.39 -13.08 23.62
CA THR A 74 3.80 -13.39 23.82
C THR A 74 4.54 -12.24 24.50
N LEU A 75 4.35 -11.00 24.04
CA LEU A 75 4.96 -9.83 24.69
C LEU A 75 4.54 -9.72 26.16
N THR A 76 3.26 -9.92 26.48
CA THR A 76 2.77 -9.92 27.86
C THR A 76 3.44 -10.99 28.74
N GLU A 77 3.75 -12.17 28.20
CA GLU A 77 4.47 -13.21 28.96
C GLU A 77 5.89 -12.78 29.36
N TYR A 78 6.55 -11.94 28.55
CA TYR A 78 7.91 -11.47 28.80
C TYR A 78 7.99 -10.18 29.62
N GLU A 79 6.87 -9.50 29.89
CA GLU A 79 6.81 -8.22 30.59
C GLU A 79 7.63 -8.22 31.90
N VAL A 80 7.48 -9.25 32.73
CA VAL A 80 8.20 -9.38 34.00
C VAL A 80 9.72 -9.54 33.81
N ILE A 81 10.14 -10.29 32.79
CA ILE A 81 11.58 -10.44 32.46
C ILE A 81 12.13 -9.10 31.99
N ILE A 82 11.44 -8.43 31.06
CA ILE A 82 11.95 -7.18 30.48
C ILE A 82 12.02 -6.08 31.53
N CYS A 83 11.03 -5.98 32.42
CA CYS A 83 11.07 -5.03 33.53
C CYS A 83 12.24 -5.29 34.50
N ARG A 84 12.66 -6.56 34.66
CA ARG A 84 13.75 -6.95 35.56
C ARG A 84 15.13 -6.87 34.90
N TRP A 85 15.21 -7.26 33.63
CA TRP A 85 16.40 -7.34 32.79
C TRP A 85 16.09 -6.78 31.39
N PRO A 86 16.08 -5.45 31.25
CA PRO A 86 15.69 -4.77 30.01
C PRO A 86 16.54 -5.14 28.79
N GLU A 87 17.76 -5.63 28.96
CA GLU A 87 18.66 -6.05 27.88
C GLU A 87 18.09 -7.15 26.98
N TYR A 88 17.17 -7.98 27.47
CA TYR A 88 16.51 -9.01 26.66
C TYR A 88 15.54 -8.43 25.62
N ILE A 89 15.22 -7.14 25.71
CA ILE A 89 14.31 -6.48 24.78
C ILE A 89 14.80 -6.60 23.33
N PHE A 90 16.11 -6.49 23.09
CA PHE A 90 16.68 -6.56 21.75
C PHE A 90 16.64 -7.96 21.16
N VAL A 91 16.82 -9.00 22.00
CA VAL A 91 16.71 -10.39 21.57
C VAL A 91 15.26 -10.72 21.23
N LEU A 92 14.33 -10.28 22.08
CA LEU A 92 12.89 -10.43 21.85
C LEU A 92 12.43 -9.64 20.61
N GLU A 93 12.86 -8.39 20.45
CA GLU A 93 12.53 -7.57 19.28
C GLU A 93 12.98 -8.25 17.98
N ASN A 94 14.19 -8.79 17.94
CA ASN A 94 14.67 -9.53 16.76
C ASN A 94 13.80 -10.74 16.45
N ALA A 95 13.41 -11.51 17.48
CA ALA A 95 12.50 -12.64 17.31
C ALA A 95 11.14 -12.21 16.74
N ILE A 96 10.55 -11.12 17.28
CA ILE A 96 9.27 -10.56 16.81
C ILE A 96 9.40 -10.06 15.36
N ALA A 97 10.48 -9.35 15.02
CA ALA A 97 10.72 -8.86 13.67
C ALA A 97 10.81 -10.00 12.65
N ASP A 98 11.43 -11.12 13.01
CA ASP A 98 11.50 -12.30 12.15
C ASP A 98 10.14 -12.98 11.96
N ILE A 99 9.29 -12.99 12.99
CA ILE A 99 7.92 -13.48 12.88
C ILE A 99 7.10 -12.56 11.98
N GLU A 100 7.19 -11.23 12.14
CA GLU A 100 6.49 -10.29 11.26
C GLU A 100 6.92 -10.44 9.79
N LYS A 101 8.21 -10.64 9.52
CA LYS A 101 8.71 -10.97 8.17
C LYS A 101 8.07 -12.27 7.65
N ALA A 102 8.05 -13.32 8.46
CA ALA A 102 7.45 -14.59 8.08
C ALA A 102 5.93 -14.48 7.81
N VAL A 103 5.20 -13.66 8.57
CA VAL A 103 3.78 -13.36 8.31
C VAL A 103 3.61 -12.70 6.94
N ILE A 104 4.44 -11.71 6.62
CA ILE A 104 4.39 -11.00 5.32
C ILE A 104 4.72 -11.96 4.17
N GLU A 105 5.75 -12.80 4.32
CA GLU A 105 6.13 -13.80 3.33
C GLU A 105 5.04 -14.87 3.14
N SER A 106 4.41 -15.30 4.23
CA SER A 106 3.29 -16.23 4.21
C SER A 106 2.09 -15.65 3.45
N LEU A 107 1.73 -14.39 3.70
CA LEU A 107 0.70 -13.68 2.92
C LEU A 107 1.04 -13.64 1.44
N GLU A 108 2.25 -13.25 1.06
CA GLU A 108 2.64 -13.19 -0.36
C GLU A 108 2.61 -14.56 -1.03
N LYS A 109 2.91 -15.64 -0.29
CA LYS A 109 2.79 -17.01 -0.77
C LYS A 109 1.32 -17.39 -0.98
N GLN A 110 0.43 -17.07 -0.04
CA GLN A 110 -1.01 -17.35 -0.15
C GLN A 110 -1.66 -16.69 -1.35
N TYR A 111 -1.30 -15.43 -1.60
CA TYR A 111 -1.84 -14.63 -2.68
C TYR A 111 -0.93 -14.63 -3.92
N GLY A 112 0.00 -15.61 -4.01
CA GLY A 112 0.99 -15.70 -5.08
C GLY A 112 0.38 -15.72 -6.47
N ASP A 113 -0.76 -16.41 -6.64
CA ASP A 113 -1.47 -16.53 -7.92
C ASP A 113 -2.03 -15.19 -8.41
N VAL A 114 -2.62 -14.39 -7.51
CA VAL A 114 -3.16 -13.05 -7.86
C VAL A 114 -2.06 -11.99 -7.96
N LEU A 115 -0.93 -12.21 -7.30
CA LEU A 115 0.26 -11.35 -7.41
C LEU A 115 1.07 -11.62 -8.68
N ALA A 116 1.04 -12.83 -9.23
CA ALA A 116 1.86 -13.20 -10.38
C ALA A 116 1.66 -12.27 -11.61
N PRO A 117 0.42 -11.91 -12.01
CA PRO A 117 0.20 -10.97 -13.11
C PRO A 117 0.69 -9.53 -12.84
N LEU A 118 0.88 -9.16 -11.57
CA LEU A 118 1.37 -7.84 -11.16
C LEU A 118 2.90 -7.77 -11.15
N LYS A 119 3.58 -8.88 -10.84
CA LYS A 119 5.05 -8.94 -10.80
C LYS A 119 5.69 -8.61 -12.16
N ASP A 120 4.99 -8.90 -13.26
CA ASP A 120 5.39 -8.50 -14.63
C ASP A 120 5.41 -6.98 -14.83
N CYS A 121 4.64 -6.21 -14.04
CA CYS A 121 4.64 -4.73 -14.07
C CYS A 121 5.71 -4.12 -13.15
N ILE A 122 6.09 -4.81 -12.07
CA ILE A 122 7.05 -4.34 -11.05
C ILE A 122 8.50 -4.54 -11.50
N ALA A 123 8.77 -5.63 -12.22
CA ALA A 123 10.11 -5.86 -12.75
C ALA A 123 10.46 -4.74 -13.76
N PRO A 124 11.55 -3.95 -13.53
CA PRO A 124 11.99 -2.98 -14.52
C PRO A 124 12.21 -3.74 -15.82
N LYS A 125 11.63 -3.23 -16.92
CA LYS A 125 11.72 -3.79 -18.27
C LYS A 125 13.18 -4.05 -18.63
N LYS A 126 13.70 -5.22 -18.27
CA LYS A 126 15.01 -5.69 -18.69
C LYS A 126 14.89 -5.93 -20.19
N PHE A 127 15.51 -5.02 -20.94
CA PHE A 127 15.82 -5.21 -22.36
C PHE A 127 16.36 -6.62 -22.59
N GLY A 128 15.86 -7.31 -23.62
CA GLY A 128 16.51 -8.53 -24.15
C GLY A 128 15.59 -9.73 -24.35
N LEU A 129 15.06 -9.84 -25.58
CA LEU A 129 14.63 -11.06 -26.27
C LEU A 129 13.47 -11.93 -25.74
N LYS A 130 13.17 -12.05 -24.44
CA LYS A 130 12.07 -12.95 -23.99
C LYS A 130 10.65 -12.38 -24.17
N TYR A 131 10.52 -11.11 -24.58
CA TYR A 131 9.23 -10.48 -24.85
C TYR A 131 8.64 -10.86 -26.21
N VAL A 132 9.45 -11.25 -27.20
CA VAL A 132 8.95 -11.53 -28.56
C VAL A 132 8.17 -12.85 -28.62
N GLN A 133 8.52 -13.84 -27.79
CA GLN A 133 7.86 -15.16 -27.82
C GLN A 133 6.64 -15.29 -26.89
N LYS A 134 6.49 -14.44 -25.87
CA LYS A 134 5.30 -14.47 -24.99
C LYS A 134 4.17 -13.54 -25.44
N LEU A 135 4.45 -12.55 -26.28
CA LEU A 135 3.41 -11.65 -26.83
C LEU A 135 2.42 -12.35 -27.75
N THR A 136 2.78 -13.46 -28.39
CA THR A 136 1.90 -14.21 -29.31
C THR A 136 0.85 -15.08 -28.61
N LYS A 137 0.93 -15.29 -27.28
CA LYS A 137 -0.02 -16.14 -26.53
C LYS A 137 -0.92 -15.40 -25.55
N ARG A 138 -0.90 -14.06 -25.49
CA ARG A 138 -1.95 -13.33 -24.80
C ARG A 138 -3.16 -13.27 -25.73
N ASN A 139 -3.87 -14.40 -25.81
CA ASN A 139 -5.26 -14.44 -26.25
C ASN A 139 -5.98 -13.23 -25.64
N SER A 140 -6.84 -12.59 -26.43
CA SER A 140 -7.66 -11.46 -26.05
C SER A 140 -8.54 -11.80 -24.85
N VAL A 141 -7.98 -11.72 -23.64
CA VAL A 141 -8.73 -11.72 -22.38
C VAL A 141 -9.14 -10.27 -22.16
N GLY A 142 -10.40 -10.04 -21.79
CA GLY A 142 -11.01 -8.73 -21.65
C GLY A 142 -10.28 -7.75 -20.70
N PRO A 143 -10.88 -6.58 -20.42
CA PRO A 143 -10.26 -5.58 -19.55
C PRO A 143 -9.88 -6.20 -18.19
N TYR A 144 -8.73 -5.80 -17.66
CA TYR A 144 -8.30 -6.24 -16.34
C TYR A 144 -9.26 -5.74 -15.26
N THR A 145 -9.77 -6.66 -14.45
CA THR A 145 -10.56 -6.35 -13.25
C THR A 145 -9.74 -6.74 -12.03
N VAL A 146 -9.75 -5.90 -10.98
CA VAL A 146 -9.05 -6.20 -9.72
C VAL A 146 -9.67 -7.46 -9.09
N PRO A 147 -8.93 -8.56 -8.92
CA PRO A 147 -9.47 -9.74 -8.26
C PRO A 147 -9.88 -9.44 -6.81
N GLU A 148 -10.95 -10.07 -6.32
CA GLU A 148 -11.42 -9.90 -4.94
C GLU A 148 -10.35 -10.27 -3.92
N ASP A 149 -9.65 -11.39 -4.13
CA ASP A 149 -8.53 -11.84 -3.29
C ASP A 149 -7.36 -10.83 -3.25
N LEU A 150 -7.13 -10.09 -4.34
CA LEU A 150 -6.12 -9.03 -4.34
C LEU A 150 -6.57 -7.84 -3.50
N GLY A 151 -7.86 -7.50 -3.54
CA GLY A 151 -8.45 -6.52 -2.64
C GLY A 151 -8.26 -6.92 -1.17
N ILE A 152 -8.52 -8.19 -0.84
CA ILE A 152 -8.31 -8.74 0.51
C ILE A 152 -6.85 -8.61 0.95
N LEU A 153 -5.89 -8.95 0.08
CA LEU A 153 -4.46 -8.80 0.36
C LEU A 153 -4.10 -7.34 0.66
N LEU A 154 -4.54 -6.40 -0.17
CA LEU A 154 -4.22 -4.97 -0.01
C LEU A 154 -4.83 -4.41 1.28
N ASN A 155 -6.08 -4.75 1.58
CA ASN A 155 -6.74 -4.39 2.85
C ASN A 155 -5.98 -4.97 4.05
N THR A 156 -5.54 -6.24 3.95
CA THR A 156 -4.76 -6.92 4.99
C THR A 156 -3.42 -6.22 5.21
N MET A 157 -2.68 -5.90 4.15
CA MET A 157 -1.41 -5.16 4.24
C MET A 157 -1.61 -3.76 4.84
N LYS A 158 -2.70 -3.08 4.49
CA LYS A 158 -3.04 -1.77 5.05
C LYS A 158 -3.37 -1.87 6.54
N ARG A 159 -4.14 -2.88 6.95
CA ARG A 159 -4.46 -3.17 8.36
C ARG A 159 -3.21 -3.48 9.18
N LEU A 160 -2.28 -4.27 8.62
CA LEU A 160 -0.97 -4.51 9.25
C LEU A 160 -0.24 -3.19 9.51
N LEU A 161 -0.15 -2.33 8.50
CA LEU A 161 0.57 -1.06 8.57
C LEU A 161 -0.05 -0.04 9.54
N ASP A 162 -1.38 0.05 9.57
CA ASP A 162 -2.08 1.12 10.29
C ASP A 162 -2.52 0.73 11.70
N VAL A 163 -2.74 -0.57 11.97
CA VAL A 163 -3.36 -1.02 13.22
C VAL A 163 -2.48 -2.03 13.95
N LEU A 164 -2.19 -3.17 13.33
CA LEU A 164 -1.62 -4.31 14.05
C LEU A 164 -0.16 -4.06 14.45
N ARG A 165 0.66 -3.53 13.55
CA ARG A 165 2.07 -3.24 13.83
C ARG A 165 2.27 -2.07 14.78
N PRO A 166 1.58 -0.92 14.62
CA PRO A 166 1.63 0.13 15.62
C PRO A 166 1.26 -0.31 17.04
N ARG A 167 0.35 -1.28 17.20
CA ARG A 167 0.04 -1.87 18.52
C ARG A 167 1.22 -2.63 19.12
N ILE A 168 1.91 -3.45 18.32
CA ILE A 168 3.11 -4.18 18.74
C ILE A 168 4.26 -3.22 19.06
N GLU A 169 4.51 -2.23 18.18
CA GLU A 169 5.52 -1.20 18.40
C GLU A 169 5.23 -0.39 19.68
N SER A 170 3.96 -0.03 19.94
CA SER A 170 3.58 0.69 21.15
C SER A 170 3.79 -0.14 22.43
N HIS A 171 3.51 -1.45 22.38
CA HIS A 171 3.73 -2.34 23.51
C HIS A 171 5.22 -2.50 23.80
N LEU A 172 6.06 -2.66 22.78
CA LEU A 172 7.51 -2.71 22.97
C LEU A 172 8.04 -1.38 23.52
N LYS A 173 7.55 -0.24 22.98
CA LYS A 173 7.94 1.10 23.44
C LYS A 173 7.54 1.39 24.88
N SER A 174 6.47 0.79 25.40
CA SER A 174 6.10 0.99 26.81
C SER A 174 7.16 0.45 27.79
N TRP A 175 8.02 -0.47 27.37
CA TRP A 175 9.13 -0.94 28.20
C TRP A 175 10.36 -0.03 28.19
N SER A 176 10.35 1.06 27.41
CA SER A 176 11.44 2.05 27.45
C SER A 176 11.64 2.66 28.84
N SER A 177 10.58 2.74 29.67
CA SER A 177 10.66 3.20 31.06
C SER A 177 11.41 2.25 31.99
N CYS A 178 11.59 0.98 31.59
CA CYS A 178 12.33 -0.01 32.37
C CYS A 178 13.85 0.13 32.21
N MET A 179 14.32 0.87 31.21
CA MET A 179 15.75 1.05 30.92
C MET A 179 16.40 2.00 31.94
N PRO A 180 17.47 1.59 32.66
CA PRO A 180 18.21 2.50 33.53
C PRO A 180 18.90 3.62 32.72
N ASN A 181 18.72 4.87 33.17
CA ASN A 181 19.47 6.08 32.78
C ASN A 181 19.79 6.26 31.27
N GLY A 182 18.79 6.15 30.40
CA GLY A 182 18.92 6.62 29.01
C GLY A 182 19.91 5.83 28.16
N GLY A 183 20.01 4.51 28.38
CA GLY A 183 20.70 3.59 27.47
C GLY A 183 20.13 3.62 26.03
N ASN A 184 20.45 2.62 25.20
CA ASN A 184 20.05 2.53 23.79
C ASN A 184 18.52 2.41 23.53
N SER A 185 17.67 3.04 24.32
CA SER A 185 16.23 3.17 24.12
C SER A 185 15.88 3.71 22.74
N ALA A 186 16.76 4.52 22.13
CA ALA A 186 16.61 4.99 20.76
C ALA A 186 16.69 3.87 19.71
N ALA A 187 17.39 2.77 20.00
CA ALA A 187 17.50 1.61 19.12
C ALA A 187 16.32 0.62 19.26
N ILE A 188 15.49 0.75 20.30
CA ILE A 188 14.30 -0.09 20.47
C ILE A 188 13.33 0.19 19.33
N GLY A 189 12.97 -0.86 18.61
CA GLY A 189 12.06 -0.80 17.46
C GLY A 189 12.76 -0.53 16.13
N GLU A 190 14.10 -0.47 16.06
CA GLU A 190 14.84 -0.32 14.80
C GLU A 190 14.56 -1.50 13.86
N ARG A 191 14.55 -2.74 14.38
CA ARG A 191 14.33 -3.96 13.58
C ARG A 191 12.88 -4.04 13.11
N LEU A 192 11.93 -3.63 13.96
CA LEU A 192 10.53 -3.49 13.55
C LEU A 192 10.37 -2.40 12.49
N SER A 193 11.11 -1.30 12.60
CA SER A 193 11.09 -0.22 11.61
C SER A 193 11.56 -0.67 10.23
N GLU A 194 12.61 -1.51 10.15
CA GLU A 194 13.04 -2.13 8.88
C GLU A 194 11.93 -2.96 8.21
N VAL A 195 11.22 -3.76 9.00
CA VAL A 195 10.06 -4.54 8.53
C VAL A 195 8.95 -3.60 8.05
N THR A 196 8.75 -2.46 8.73
CA THR A 196 7.80 -1.41 8.33
C THR A 196 8.13 -0.79 7.00
N VAL A 197 9.39 -0.43 6.78
CA VAL A 197 9.84 0.11 5.50
C VAL A 197 9.61 -0.90 4.39
N THR A 198 9.95 -2.17 4.62
CA THR A 198 9.80 -3.25 3.64
C THR A 198 8.32 -3.49 3.30
N LEU A 199 7.44 -3.59 4.30
CA LEU A 199 6.00 -3.79 4.08
C LEU A 199 5.37 -2.60 3.35
N ARG A 200 5.72 -1.36 3.72
CA ARG A 200 5.25 -0.16 3.01
C ARG A 200 5.70 -0.15 1.56
N ALA A 201 6.94 -0.55 1.27
CA ALA A 201 7.44 -0.64 -0.09
C ALA A 201 6.66 -1.68 -0.91
N LYS A 202 6.42 -2.88 -0.35
CA LYS A 202 5.62 -3.93 -0.99
C LYS A 202 4.19 -3.46 -1.28
N PHE A 203 3.51 -2.91 -0.28
CA PHE A 203 2.16 -2.36 -0.44
C PHE A 203 2.10 -1.31 -1.56
N ARG A 204 3.02 -0.33 -1.57
CA ARG A 204 3.09 0.68 -2.65
C ARG A 204 3.32 0.06 -4.02
N ASN A 205 4.21 -0.92 -4.14
CA ASN A 205 4.50 -1.57 -5.41
C ASN A 205 3.28 -2.32 -5.96
N TYR A 206 2.54 -3.03 -5.10
CA TYR A 206 1.32 -3.73 -5.51
C TYR A 206 0.22 -2.75 -5.92
N MET A 207 0.02 -1.67 -5.15
CA MET A 207 -0.91 -0.59 -5.49
C MET A 207 -0.59 0.03 -6.85
N GLN A 208 0.68 0.34 -7.11
CA GLN A 208 1.13 0.90 -8.38
C GLN A 208 0.91 -0.08 -9.54
N ALA A 209 1.18 -1.37 -9.34
CA ALA A 209 0.94 -2.38 -10.37
C ALA A 209 -0.55 -2.52 -10.72
N VAL A 210 -1.44 -2.43 -9.72
CA VAL A 210 -2.90 -2.40 -9.94
C VAL A 210 -3.30 -1.18 -10.75
N VAL A 211 -2.82 0.00 -10.35
CA VAL A 211 -3.08 1.26 -11.07
C VAL A 211 -2.61 1.18 -12.52
N GLU A 212 -1.41 0.62 -12.77
CA GLU A 212 -0.90 0.48 -14.13
C GLU A 212 -1.78 -0.47 -14.96
N LYS A 213 -2.21 -1.60 -14.38
CA LYS A 213 -3.15 -2.54 -15.05
C LYS A 213 -4.50 -1.90 -15.38
N LEU A 214 -5.08 -1.13 -14.46
CA LEU A 214 -6.31 -0.38 -14.72
C LEU A 214 -6.10 0.67 -15.82
N SER A 215 -4.95 1.34 -15.83
CA SER A 215 -4.60 2.29 -16.89
C SER A 215 -4.35 1.62 -18.24
N GLU A 216 -3.86 0.37 -18.28
CA GLU A 216 -3.71 -0.39 -19.52
C GLU A 216 -5.07 -0.59 -20.20
N ASN A 217 -6.14 -0.80 -19.43
CA ASN A 217 -7.49 -0.93 -19.98
C ASN A 217 -7.89 0.32 -20.77
N THR A 218 -7.54 1.53 -20.32
CA THR A 218 -7.95 2.77 -21.00
C THR A 218 -7.23 2.94 -22.35
N ARG A 219 -6.14 2.20 -22.57
CA ARG A 219 -5.34 2.23 -23.80
C ARG A 219 -5.69 1.14 -24.81
N MET A 220 -6.61 0.24 -24.48
CA MET A 220 -6.99 -0.89 -25.34
C MET A 220 -7.76 -0.46 -26.59
N GLN A 221 -8.58 0.58 -26.50
CA GLN A 221 -9.42 1.08 -27.61
C GLN A 221 -9.11 2.54 -27.93
N ASN A 222 -9.29 2.94 -29.20
CA ASN A 222 -9.07 4.33 -29.60
C ASN A 222 -10.06 5.31 -28.93
N THR A 223 -11.28 4.86 -28.66
CA THR A 223 -12.35 5.63 -28.01
C THR A 223 -12.09 5.91 -26.54
N THR A 224 -11.21 5.14 -25.88
CA THR A 224 -10.87 5.30 -24.46
C THR A 224 -9.47 5.89 -24.27
N LYS A 225 -8.65 5.89 -25.31
CA LYS A 225 -7.25 6.32 -25.24
C LYS A 225 -7.13 7.84 -25.27
N LEU A 226 -6.79 8.44 -24.13
CA LEU A 226 -6.59 9.89 -23.96
C LEU A 226 -5.81 10.54 -25.10
N LYS A 227 -4.65 9.98 -25.46
CA LYS A 227 -3.82 10.50 -26.56
C LYS A 227 -4.58 10.62 -27.88
N LYS A 228 -5.44 9.65 -28.21
CA LYS A 228 -6.23 9.68 -29.45
C LYS A 228 -7.37 10.68 -29.36
N ILE A 229 -8.11 10.67 -28.25
CA ILE A 229 -9.19 11.63 -27.99
C ILE A 229 -8.69 13.09 -28.10
N ILE A 230 -7.53 13.38 -27.50
CA ILE A 230 -6.92 14.71 -27.56
C ILE A 230 -6.38 15.02 -28.97
N GLN A 231 -5.72 14.09 -29.65
CA GLN A 231 -5.22 14.31 -31.02
C GLN A 231 -6.32 14.64 -32.02
N ASP A 232 -7.47 13.99 -31.88
CA ASP A 232 -8.62 14.18 -32.75
C ASP A 232 -9.36 15.49 -32.43
N SER A 233 -9.02 16.17 -31.32
CA SER A 233 -9.52 17.51 -31.00
C SER A 233 -8.68 18.58 -31.70
N LYS A 234 -9.03 18.87 -32.97
CA LYS A 234 -8.50 20.03 -33.68
C LYS A 234 -9.09 21.32 -33.08
N GLU A 235 -8.42 22.45 -33.27
CA GLU A 235 -8.75 23.74 -32.65
C GLU A 235 -10.21 24.20 -32.87
N LEU A 236 -10.77 23.89 -34.04
CA LEU A 236 -12.15 24.23 -34.42
C LEU A 236 -13.23 23.37 -33.77
N VAL A 237 -12.87 22.25 -33.13
CA VAL A 237 -13.84 21.33 -32.53
C VAL A 237 -14.42 21.94 -31.26
N MET A 238 -15.75 21.89 -31.10
CA MET A 238 -16.42 22.45 -29.92
C MET A 238 -16.05 21.67 -28.65
N GLU A 239 -16.12 22.33 -27.49
CA GLU A 239 -15.87 21.65 -26.22
C GLU A 239 -16.87 20.51 -25.95
N SER A 240 -18.13 20.69 -26.34
CA SER A 240 -19.18 19.66 -26.28
C SER A 240 -18.78 18.39 -27.03
N ASP A 241 -18.16 18.53 -28.21
CA ASP A 241 -17.75 17.40 -29.04
C ASP A 241 -16.50 16.69 -28.48
N ILE A 242 -15.67 17.41 -27.73
CA ILE A 242 -14.55 16.81 -26.99
C ILE A 242 -15.09 16.03 -25.79
N ARG A 243 -16.05 16.60 -25.04
CA ARG A 243 -16.71 15.94 -23.91
C ARG A 243 -17.48 14.70 -24.35
N SER A 244 -18.19 14.74 -25.48
CA SER A 244 -18.90 13.56 -26.00
C SER A 244 -17.95 12.42 -26.37
N ARG A 245 -16.78 12.72 -26.94
CA ARG A 245 -15.74 11.72 -27.23
C ARG A 245 -15.06 11.15 -25.98
N MET A 246 -15.00 11.92 -24.90
CA MET A 246 -14.50 11.44 -23.61
C MET A 246 -15.48 10.48 -22.91
N GLN A 247 -16.73 10.35 -23.38
CA GLN A 247 -17.77 9.59 -22.69
C GLN A 247 -17.42 8.11 -22.51
N ALA A 248 -16.91 7.45 -23.55
CA ALA A 248 -16.50 6.05 -23.47
C ALA A 248 -15.37 5.82 -22.43
N LEU A 249 -14.41 6.75 -22.35
CA LEU A 249 -13.39 6.71 -21.31
C LEU A 249 -14.00 6.93 -19.92
N LYS A 250 -14.88 7.93 -19.78
CA LYS A 250 -15.57 8.22 -18.52
C LYS A 250 -16.32 7.00 -18.00
N ASP A 251 -17.11 6.34 -18.86
CA ASP A 251 -17.90 5.16 -18.47
C ASP A 251 -16.98 4.03 -17.98
N GLN A 252 -15.87 3.79 -18.68
CA GLN A 252 -14.88 2.78 -18.28
C GLN A 252 -14.17 3.14 -16.95
N LEU A 253 -13.88 4.42 -16.71
CA LEU A 253 -13.31 4.87 -15.43
C LEU A 253 -14.30 4.67 -14.29
N VAL A 254 -15.58 5.03 -14.50
CA VAL A 254 -16.65 4.84 -13.52
C VAL A 254 -16.84 3.36 -13.18
N GLU A 255 -16.87 2.48 -14.19
CA GLU A 255 -16.96 1.03 -13.99
C GLU A 255 -15.77 0.51 -13.17
N ALA A 256 -14.54 0.92 -13.51
CA ALA A 256 -13.35 0.54 -12.77
C ALA A 256 -13.38 1.04 -11.31
N ILE A 257 -13.78 2.29 -11.08
CA ILE A 257 -13.90 2.88 -9.73
C ILE A 257 -14.95 2.11 -8.91
N ASN A 258 -16.11 1.83 -9.49
CA ASN A 258 -17.17 1.06 -8.83
C ASN A 258 -16.72 -0.35 -8.46
N HIS A 259 -15.99 -1.03 -9.36
CA HIS A 259 -15.45 -2.35 -9.09
C HIS A 259 -14.40 -2.32 -7.97
N VAL A 260 -13.47 -1.35 -7.99
CA VAL A 260 -12.47 -1.18 -6.92
C VAL A 260 -13.17 -0.95 -5.58
N HIS A 261 -14.19 -0.09 -5.53
CA HIS A 261 -14.98 0.16 -4.31
C HIS A 261 -15.62 -1.11 -3.76
N LYS A 262 -16.13 -1.98 -4.63
CA LYS A 262 -16.73 -3.26 -4.23
C LYS A 262 -15.74 -4.23 -3.58
N VAL A 263 -14.46 -4.20 -3.98
CA VAL A 263 -13.46 -5.20 -3.57
C VAL A 263 -12.44 -4.70 -2.54
N THR A 264 -12.47 -3.41 -2.16
CA THR A 264 -11.47 -2.80 -1.28
C THR A 264 -12.11 -1.98 -0.16
N GLU A 265 -11.40 -1.85 0.95
CA GLU A 265 -11.76 -0.96 2.06
C GLU A 265 -11.46 0.50 1.73
N VAL A 266 -12.13 1.43 2.43
CA VAL A 266 -12.12 2.89 2.15
C VAL A 266 -10.71 3.43 1.88
N HIS A 267 -9.73 3.15 2.74
CA HIS A 267 -8.37 3.68 2.58
C HIS A 267 -7.62 3.11 1.37
N VAL A 268 -7.86 1.84 1.05
CA VAL A 268 -7.24 1.19 -0.12
C VAL A 268 -7.92 1.69 -1.39
N PHE A 269 -9.25 1.76 -1.39
CA PHE A 269 -10.05 2.36 -2.46
C PHE A 269 -9.57 3.76 -2.81
N VAL A 270 -9.50 4.68 -1.83
CA VAL A 270 -9.03 6.05 -2.04
C VAL A 270 -7.62 6.08 -2.61
N ALA A 271 -6.71 5.25 -2.08
CA ALA A 271 -5.34 5.20 -2.57
C ALA A 271 -5.24 4.69 -4.02
N ILE A 272 -6.04 3.69 -4.42
CA ILE A 272 -6.10 3.22 -5.82
C ILE A 272 -6.66 4.32 -6.72
N CYS A 273 -7.78 4.93 -6.35
CA CYS A 273 -8.43 5.96 -7.16
C CYS A 273 -7.54 7.20 -7.34
N ARG A 274 -6.88 7.68 -6.29
CA ARG A 274 -5.93 8.80 -6.39
C ARG A 274 -4.71 8.45 -7.25
N GLY A 275 -4.18 7.24 -7.09
CA GLY A 275 -3.09 6.74 -7.94
C GLY A 275 -3.50 6.63 -9.41
N PHE A 276 -4.72 6.17 -9.67
CA PHE A 276 -5.26 6.05 -11.02
C PHE A 276 -5.50 7.42 -11.66
N TRP A 277 -6.09 8.35 -10.91
CA TRP A 277 -6.26 9.73 -11.34
C TRP A 277 -4.93 10.38 -11.69
N ASP A 278 -3.92 10.25 -10.82
CA ASP A 278 -2.58 10.77 -11.10
C ASP A 278 -1.96 10.12 -12.34
N ARG A 279 -2.12 8.80 -12.51
CA ARG A 279 -1.61 8.08 -13.68
C ARG A 279 -2.25 8.57 -14.98
N MET A 280 -3.56 8.88 -14.98
CA MET A 280 -4.24 9.48 -16.13
C MET A 280 -3.74 10.90 -16.42
N GLY A 281 -3.47 11.69 -15.36
CA GLY A 281 -2.83 13.01 -15.49
C GLY A 281 -1.43 12.92 -16.11
N GLN A 282 -0.63 11.93 -15.73
CA GLN A 282 0.68 11.65 -16.33
C GLN A 282 0.58 11.30 -17.83
N ASP A 283 -0.46 10.57 -18.25
CA ASP A 283 -0.70 10.31 -19.67
C ASP A 283 -0.94 11.61 -20.46
N VAL A 284 -1.68 12.57 -19.89
CA VAL A 284 -1.87 13.90 -20.50
C VAL A 284 -0.57 14.71 -20.48
N LEU A 285 0.17 14.70 -19.38
CA LEU A 285 1.43 15.42 -19.24
C LEU A 285 2.45 14.93 -20.29
N SER A 286 2.64 13.61 -20.38
CA SER A 286 3.53 13.00 -21.37
C SER A 286 3.13 13.35 -22.80
N PHE A 287 1.83 13.52 -23.07
CA PHE A 287 1.34 13.94 -24.37
C PHE A 287 1.73 15.39 -24.68
N LEU A 288 1.56 16.31 -23.73
CA LEU A 288 1.89 17.73 -23.89
C LEU A 288 3.41 17.96 -24.01
N GLU A 289 4.21 17.28 -23.19
CA GLU A 289 5.68 17.43 -23.20
C GLU A 289 6.31 16.98 -24.52
N ASN A 290 5.78 15.92 -25.14
CA ASN A 290 6.23 15.43 -26.44
C ASN A 290 5.84 16.37 -27.60
N ARG A 291 4.99 17.37 -27.37
CA ARG A 291 4.33 18.16 -28.41
C ARG A 291 4.21 19.65 -28.03
N LYS A 292 5.18 20.18 -27.29
CA LYS A 292 5.19 21.56 -26.75
C LYS A 292 4.85 22.66 -27.77
N GLU A 293 5.11 22.43 -29.05
CA GLU A 293 4.85 23.41 -30.11
C GLU A 293 3.42 23.35 -30.68
N ASN A 294 2.66 22.28 -30.45
CA ASN A 294 1.35 22.09 -31.09
C ASN A 294 0.18 22.56 -30.21
N ARG A 295 -0.06 23.87 -30.20
CA ARG A 295 -1.13 24.54 -29.45
C ARG A 295 -2.54 24.06 -29.79
N ALA A 296 -2.75 23.49 -30.98
CA ALA A 296 -4.05 23.03 -31.44
C ALA A 296 -4.72 22.02 -30.48
N TRP A 297 -3.92 21.31 -29.68
CA TRP A 297 -4.41 20.28 -28.75
C TRP A 297 -4.61 20.73 -27.31
N TYR A 298 -4.26 21.98 -26.96
CA TYR A 298 -4.41 22.48 -25.59
C TYR A 298 -5.87 22.57 -25.15
N LYS A 299 -6.77 22.88 -26.08
CA LYS A 299 -8.22 22.82 -25.82
C LYS A 299 -8.64 21.40 -25.45
N GLY A 300 -8.22 20.40 -26.24
CA GLY A 300 -8.44 18.98 -25.94
C GLY A 300 -7.92 18.55 -24.57
N ALA A 301 -6.68 18.90 -24.26
CA ALA A 301 -6.05 18.57 -22.99
C ALA A 301 -6.77 19.21 -21.78
N ARG A 302 -7.18 20.48 -21.88
CA ARG A 302 -7.95 21.17 -20.82
C ARG A 302 -9.28 20.46 -20.55
N VAL A 303 -10.03 20.14 -21.60
CA VAL A 303 -11.32 19.45 -21.48
C VAL A 303 -11.12 18.04 -20.92
N ALA A 304 -10.11 17.31 -21.40
CA ALA A 304 -9.81 15.97 -20.90
C ALA A 304 -9.50 15.97 -19.40
N VAL A 305 -8.66 16.92 -18.93
CA VAL A 305 -8.37 17.07 -17.50
C VAL A 305 -9.61 17.43 -16.69
N SER A 306 -10.43 18.37 -17.15
CA SER A 306 -11.71 18.69 -16.49
C SER A 306 -12.60 17.45 -16.35
N VAL A 307 -12.75 16.67 -17.42
CA VAL A 307 -13.57 15.44 -17.36
C VAL A 307 -12.98 14.40 -16.41
N LEU A 308 -11.65 14.24 -16.37
CA LEU A 308 -11.00 13.32 -15.42
C LEU A 308 -11.26 13.76 -13.98
N ASP A 309 -11.05 15.04 -13.68
CA ASP A 309 -11.24 15.60 -12.34
C ASP A 309 -12.69 15.44 -11.87
N ASP A 310 -13.65 15.81 -12.72
CA ASP A 310 -15.07 15.66 -12.44
C ASP A 310 -15.42 14.19 -12.22
N THR A 311 -14.90 13.28 -13.03
CA THR A 311 -15.20 11.84 -12.95
C THR A 311 -14.67 11.22 -11.66
N PHE A 312 -13.39 11.43 -11.33
CA PHE A 312 -12.82 10.87 -10.11
C PHE A 312 -13.43 11.51 -8.86
N ALA A 313 -13.51 12.84 -8.80
CA ALA A 313 -14.02 13.53 -7.63
C ALA A 313 -15.50 13.20 -7.37
N SER A 314 -16.36 13.27 -8.39
CA SER A 314 -17.80 12.97 -8.22
C SER A 314 -18.05 11.50 -7.89
N GLN A 315 -17.35 10.56 -8.54
CA GLN A 315 -17.57 9.14 -8.28
C GLN A 315 -17.06 8.72 -6.90
N MET A 316 -15.89 9.24 -6.47
CA MET A 316 -15.38 8.98 -5.12
C MET A 316 -16.30 9.58 -4.04
N GLN A 317 -16.78 10.81 -4.25
CA GLN A 317 -17.71 11.47 -3.33
C GLN A 317 -19.07 10.74 -3.26
N GLN A 318 -19.57 10.23 -4.40
CA GLN A 318 -20.82 9.48 -4.46
C GLN A 318 -20.74 8.16 -3.66
N LEU A 319 -19.62 7.44 -3.80
CA LEU A 319 -19.45 6.11 -3.19
C LEU A 319 -19.14 6.19 -1.69
N LEU A 320 -18.36 7.20 -1.25
CA LEU A 320 -17.93 7.32 0.15
C LEU A 320 -18.75 8.31 0.98
N GLY A 321 -19.48 9.22 0.36
CA GLY A 321 -20.29 10.22 1.07
C GLY A 321 -19.47 11.02 2.09
N ASN A 322 -19.82 10.93 3.37
CA ASN A 322 -19.12 11.66 4.44
C ASN A 322 -17.82 10.98 4.91
N SER A 323 -17.50 9.78 4.42
CA SER A 323 -16.29 9.05 4.81
C SER A 323 -15.02 9.50 4.08
N ILE A 324 -15.15 10.28 3.00
CA ILE A 324 -14.01 10.86 2.27
C ILE A 324 -13.67 12.25 2.81
N GLN A 325 -12.38 12.54 2.96
CA GLN A 325 -11.93 13.87 3.36
C GLN A 325 -11.81 14.78 2.14
N GLN A 326 -12.11 16.08 2.31
CA GLN A 326 -12.00 17.05 1.21
C GLN A 326 -10.61 17.07 0.55
N LYS A 327 -9.55 16.87 1.35
CA LYS A 327 -8.16 16.75 0.87
C LYS A 327 -7.95 15.56 -0.08
N GLU A 328 -8.71 14.49 0.09
CA GLU A 328 -8.62 13.29 -0.76
C GLU A 328 -9.30 13.49 -2.12
N LEU A 329 -10.14 14.53 -2.26
CA LEU A 329 -10.78 14.95 -3.51
C LEU A 329 -9.99 16.03 -4.26
N GLU A 330 -8.89 16.54 -3.69
CA GLU A 330 -8.04 17.50 -4.39
C GLU A 330 -7.32 16.83 -5.56
N PRO A 331 -7.23 17.50 -6.74
CA PRO A 331 -6.53 16.96 -7.89
C PRO A 331 -5.09 16.56 -7.57
N PRO A 332 -4.61 15.41 -8.08
CA PRO A 332 -3.26 14.95 -7.83
C PRO A 332 -2.22 15.79 -8.56
N ARG A 333 -0.95 15.56 -8.21
CA ARG A 333 0.19 16.38 -8.65
C ARG A 333 0.28 16.52 -10.17
N SER A 334 0.18 15.41 -10.91
CA SER A 334 0.28 15.43 -12.38
C SER A 334 -0.79 16.30 -13.03
N ILE A 335 -2.02 16.30 -12.49
CA ILE A 335 -3.11 17.15 -12.97
C ILE A 335 -2.79 18.62 -12.72
N MET A 336 -2.27 18.96 -11.55
CA MET A 336 -1.86 20.33 -11.24
C MET A 336 -0.73 20.80 -12.16
N GLU A 337 0.23 19.93 -12.49
CA GLU A 337 1.31 20.23 -13.43
C GLU A 337 0.76 20.48 -14.85
N VAL A 338 -0.17 19.64 -15.32
CA VAL A 338 -0.86 19.85 -16.61
C VAL A 338 -1.60 21.19 -16.63
N ARG A 339 -2.35 21.52 -15.58
CA ARG A 339 -3.03 22.83 -15.44
C ARG A 339 -2.02 23.98 -15.50
N SER A 340 -0.86 23.85 -14.85
CA SER A 340 0.19 24.87 -14.88
C SER A 340 0.71 25.14 -16.29
N ILE A 341 0.97 24.09 -17.08
CA ILE A 341 1.39 24.22 -18.48
C ILE A 341 0.31 24.93 -19.30
N LEU A 342 -0.94 24.49 -19.14
CA LEU A 342 -2.07 25.03 -19.92
C LEU A 342 -2.44 26.48 -19.52
N CYS A 343 -2.13 26.91 -18.30
CA CYS A 343 -2.31 28.29 -17.84
C CYS A 343 -1.16 29.23 -18.24
N LYS A 344 0.10 28.78 -18.21
CA LYS A 344 1.26 29.61 -18.61
C LYS A 344 1.19 30.07 -20.06
N ASP A 345 0.57 29.26 -20.92
CA ASP A 345 0.40 29.54 -22.35
C ASP A 345 -0.97 30.13 -22.71
N ALA A 346 -1.83 30.45 -21.73
CA ALA A 346 -3.00 31.27 -22.00
C ALA A 346 -2.51 32.61 -22.58
N PRO A 347 -3.07 33.13 -23.69
CA PRO A 347 -2.69 34.45 -24.15
C PRO A 347 -2.87 35.38 -22.96
N ARG A 348 -1.78 36.05 -22.54
CA ARG A 348 -1.93 37.25 -21.72
C ARG A 348 -2.94 38.07 -22.50
N GLN A 349 -4.17 38.18 -22.00
CA GLN A 349 -5.08 39.21 -22.47
C GLN A 349 -4.21 40.45 -22.44
N LYS A 350 -3.91 41.00 -23.62
CA LYS A 350 -3.35 42.33 -23.70
C LYS A 350 -4.40 43.15 -22.99
N ASN A 351 -4.13 43.48 -21.72
CA ASN A 351 -4.70 44.63 -21.08
C ASN A 351 -4.36 45.74 -22.04
N SER A 352 -5.34 46.06 -22.88
CA SER A 352 -5.40 47.24 -23.69
C SER A 352 -5.02 48.36 -22.76
N SER A 353 -3.83 48.91 -22.99
CA SER A 353 -3.44 50.22 -22.48
C SER A 353 -4.46 51.22 -23.02
N PHE A 354 -5.55 51.40 -22.28
CA PHE A 354 -6.42 52.56 -22.40
C PHE A 354 -5.81 53.64 -21.52
N TYR A 355 -4.89 54.41 -22.09
CA TYR A 355 -4.57 55.75 -21.63
C TYR A 355 -4.21 56.58 -22.87
N TYR A 356 -5.22 57.28 -23.41
CA TYR A 356 -5.06 58.56 -24.07
C TYR A 356 -5.94 59.56 -23.32
#